data_AF-A0A1H6DQV9-F1
#
_entry.id   AF-A0A1H6DQV9-F1
#
_cell.length_a   1.000
_cell.length_b   1.000
_cell.length_c   1.000
_cell.angle_alpha   90.00
_cell.angle_beta   90.00
_cell.angle_gamma   90.00
#
_symmetry.space_group_name_H-M   'P 1'
#
loop_
_entity.id
_entity.type
_entity.pdbx_description
1 polymer ?
#
loop_
_entity_poly.entity_id
_entity_poly.type
_entity_poly.pdbx_seq_one_letter_code
_entity_poly.pdbx_strand_id
1 'polypeptide(L)'
;MARMTTHGFTLTAEGPFDFGASLRFVEDWPATSTLPSDGETLRFAYCAESDWLPLGVSVTGAPGGVAVTTTRAPGPGIRGEVARILSLDVDGAGFAKLGEADPVLGDLQRHRPACGPCASGARGRRPAGR
;
A
#
# COMPACT_ATOMS: atom_id res chain seq x y z
N MET A 1 -7.32 23.17 19.25
CA MET A 1 -7.48 22.15 18.17
C MET A 1 -8.52 21.15 18.64
N ALA A 2 -9.60 20.94 17.88
CA ALA A 2 -10.58 19.91 18.22
C ALA A 2 -9.94 18.53 18.07
N ARG A 3 -10.12 17.65 19.07
CA ARG A 3 -9.66 16.27 19.00
C ARG A 3 -10.54 15.55 17.98
N MET A 4 -10.00 15.28 16.79
CA MET A 4 -10.70 14.46 15.80
C MET A 4 -10.83 13.04 16.34
N THR A 5 -12.05 12.51 16.39
CA THR A 5 -12.29 11.11 16.72
C THR A 5 -11.69 10.24 15.62
N THR A 6 -10.91 9.24 16.01
CA THR A 6 -10.30 8.28 15.09
C THR A 6 -10.75 6.87 15.42
N HIS A 7 -10.73 5.99 14.41
CA HIS A 7 -11.26 4.63 14.49
C HIS A 7 -10.24 3.66 13.91
N GLY A 8 -9.84 2.64 14.67
CA GLY A 8 -8.80 1.68 14.29
C GLY A 8 -9.33 0.32 13.83
N PHE A 9 -8.66 -0.30 12.86
CA PHE A 9 -8.86 -1.70 12.48
C PHE A 9 -7.61 -2.30 11.81
N THR A 10 -7.57 -3.61 11.63
CA THR A 10 -6.51 -4.31 10.89
C THR A 10 -7.04 -4.94 9.61
N LEU A 11 -6.16 -5.08 8.63
CA LEU A 11 -6.37 -5.85 7.41
C LEU A 11 -5.21 -6.83 7.25
N THR A 12 -5.50 -8.03 6.78
CA THR A 12 -4.52 -9.11 6.57
C THR A 12 -4.44 -9.39 5.08
N ALA A 13 -3.22 -9.57 4.57
CA ALA A 13 -2.98 -9.96 3.20
C ALA A 13 -3.18 -11.47 3.03
N GLU A 14 -3.66 -11.89 1.87
CA GLU A 14 -3.61 -13.28 1.44
C GLU A 14 -2.31 -13.50 0.65
N GLY A 15 -1.34 -14.16 1.28
CA GLY A 15 0.00 -14.38 0.72
C GLY A 15 1.04 -13.32 1.13
N PRO A 16 2.22 -13.33 0.50
CA PRO A 16 3.33 -12.44 0.86
C PRO A 16 2.97 -10.97 0.63
N PHE A 17 3.18 -10.13 1.65
CA PHE A 17 2.94 -8.69 1.59
C PHE A 17 4.01 -7.92 2.36
N ASP A 18 4.54 -6.87 1.74
CA ASP A 18 5.52 -5.96 2.33
C ASP A 18 4.96 -4.52 2.30
N PHE A 19 4.49 -4.06 3.46
CA PHE A 19 4.00 -2.69 3.61
C PHE A 19 5.10 -1.66 3.38
N GLY A 20 6.33 -1.92 3.82
CA GLY A 20 7.46 -1.00 3.64
C GLY A 20 7.82 -0.82 2.17
N ALA A 21 7.73 -1.87 1.36
CA ALA A 21 7.89 -1.77 -0.09
C ALA A 21 6.76 -0.97 -0.75
N SER A 22 5.53 -1.17 -0.30
CA SER A 22 4.35 -0.42 -0.78
C SER A 22 4.46 1.08 -0.44
N LEU A 23 4.90 1.40 0.78
CA LEU A 23 5.12 2.78 1.22
C LEU A 23 6.19 3.47 0.36
N ARG A 24 7.36 2.84 0.20
CA ARG A 24 8.45 3.38 -0.63
C ARG A 24 8.02 3.62 -2.07
N PHE A 25 7.21 2.72 -2.63
CA PHE A 25 6.68 2.90 -3.98
C PHE A 25 5.87 4.20 -4.10
N VAL A 26 5.00 4.49 -3.13
CA VAL A 26 4.22 5.74 -3.12
C VAL A 26 5.11 6.94 -2.85
N GLU A 27 6.08 6.83 -1.94
CA GLU A 27 7.04 7.92 -1.65
C GLU A 27 7.90 8.28 -2.86
N ASP A 28 8.28 7.31 -3.69
CA ASP A 28 9.08 7.55 -4.90
C ASP A 28 8.22 7.99 -6.11
N TRP A 29 6.89 7.97 -5.99
CA TRP A 29 6.00 8.33 -7.09
C TRP A 29 5.98 9.86 -7.31
N PRO A 30 6.16 10.38 -8.54
CA PRO A 30 6.35 11.82 -8.78
C PRO A 30 5.24 12.74 -8.24
N ALA A 31 4.00 12.24 -8.16
CA ALA A 31 2.87 13.02 -7.65
C ALA A 31 2.86 13.15 -6.11
N THR A 32 3.62 12.31 -5.42
CA THR A 32 3.62 12.18 -3.95
C THR A 32 5.00 12.35 -3.33
N SER A 33 6.08 12.37 -4.14
CA SER A 33 7.47 12.41 -3.67
C SER A 33 7.89 13.71 -2.99
N THR A 34 7.09 14.76 -3.08
CA THR A 34 7.30 16.04 -2.37
C THR A 34 6.44 16.17 -1.12
N LEU A 35 5.55 15.20 -0.86
CA LEU A 35 4.71 15.20 0.33
C LEU A 35 5.53 14.77 1.56
N PRO A 36 5.23 15.31 2.75
CA PRO A 36 5.86 14.86 3.97
C PRO A 36 5.59 13.37 4.22
N SER A 37 6.64 12.62 4.53
CA SER A 37 6.56 11.24 5.02
C SER A 37 7.45 11.08 6.26
N ASP A 38 7.00 10.22 7.17
CA ASP A 38 7.78 9.74 8.32
C ASP A 38 8.50 8.41 8.01
N GLY A 39 8.30 7.83 6.81
CA GLY A 39 8.86 6.55 6.40
C GLY A 39 8.21 5.33 7.06
N GLU A 40 7.16 5.53 7.86
CA GLU A 40 6.50 4.48 8.64
C GLU A 40 4.98 4.45 8.43
N THR A 41 4.37 5.57 8.06
CA THR A 41 2.93 5.74 7.93
C THR A 41 2.54 6.25 6.54
N LEU A 42 1.73 5.47 5.84
CA LEU A 42 1.06 5.96 4.64
C LEU A 42 -0.18 6.77 5.06
N ARG A 43 -0.25 8.04 4.62
CA ARG A 43 -1.39 8.93 4.88
C ARG A 43 -2.02 9.38 3.59
N PHE A 44 -3.32 9.22 3.48
CA PHE A 44 -4.08 9.65 2.32
C PHE A 44 -5.52 9.98 2.70
N ALA A 45 -6.22 10.62 1.78
CA ALA A 45 -7.65 10.87 1.90
C ALA A 45 -8.33 10.57 0.57
N TYR A 46 -9.58 10.13 0.64
CA TYR A 46 -10.44 9.91 -0.51
C TYR A 46 -11.91 10.15 -0.12
N CYS A 47 -12.80 10.22 -1.09
CA CYS A 47 -14.24 10.26 -0.84
C CYS A 47 -14.79 8.83 -0.77
N ALA A 48 -15.40 8.44 0.35
CA ALA A 48 -15.92 7.07 0.51
C ALA A 48 -17.04 6.80 -0.49
N GLU A 49 -17.10 5.59 -1.04
CA GLU A 49 -18.01 5.28 -2.15
C GLU A 49 -19.48 5.39 -1.74
N SER A 50 -19.77 5.06 -0.48
CA SER A 50 -21.13 5.07 0.07
C SER A 50 -21.81 6.45 0.12
N ASP A 51 -21.04 7.52 0.31
CA ASP A 51 -21.58 8.86 0.60
C ASP A 51 -20.83 10.02 -0.04
N TRP A 52 -19.73 9.76 -0.75
CA TRP A 52 -18.84 10.74 -1.37
C TRP A 52 -18.25 11.79 -0.40
N LEU A 53 -18.31 11.53 0.92
CA LEU A 53 -17.73 12.43 1.91
C LEU A 53 -16.25 12.11 2.15
N PRO A 54 -15.42 13.11 2.51
CA PRO A 54 -14.01 12.89 2.77
C PRO A 54 -13.75 11.91 3.92
N LEU A 55 -12.81 11.01 3.72
CA LEU A 55 -12.26 10.09 4.72
C LEU A 55 -10.75 10.24 4.76
N GLY A 56 -10.19 10.59 5.92
CA GLY A 56 -8.75 10.54 6.16
C GLY A 56 -8.36 9.15 6.64
N VAL A 57 -7.25 8.63 6.11
CA VAL A 57 -6.72 7.30 6.43
C VAL A 57 -5.24 7.44 6.80
N SER A 58 -4.83 6.71 7.83
CA SER A 58 -3.41 6.48 8.15
C SER A 58 -3.19 4.98 8.31
N VAL A 59 -2.13 4.47 7.69
CA VAL A 59 -1.83 3.04 7.63
C VAL A 59 -0.39 2.81 8.08
N THR A 60 -0.19 1.84 8.96
CA THR A 60 1.13 1.35 9.38
C THR A 60 1.23 -0.15 9.18
N GLY A 61 2.46 -0.67 9.12
CA GLY A 61 2.70 -2.10 9.01
C GLY A 61 2.22 -2.87 10.25
N ALA A 62 1.65 -4.06 10.02
CA ALA A 62 1.29 -5.01 11.07
C ALA A 62 1.69 -6.43 10.64
N PRO A 63 1.79 -7.40 11.57
CA PRO A 63 2.08 -8.79 11.20
C PRO A 63 1.08 -9.32 10.16
N GLY A 64 1.57 -9.72 8.99
CA GLY A 64 0.75 -10.27 7.90
C GLY A 64 -0.16 -9.25 7.19
N GLY A 65 0.03 -7.95 7.38
CA GLY A 65 -0.80 -6.93 6.73
C GLY A 65 -0.57 -5.53 7.27
N VAL A 66 -1.65 -4.83 7.64
CA VAL A 66 -1.60 -3.43 8.05
C VAL A 66 -2.55 -3.12 9.21
N ALA A 67 -2.18 -2.11 9.99
CA ALA A 67 -3.07 -1.41 10.92
C ALA A 67 -3.54 -0.10 10.28
N VAL A 68 -4.84 0.16 10.33
CA VAL A 68 -5.51 1.29 9.68
C VAL A 68 -6.22 2.13 10.73
N THR A 69 -6.10 3.44 10.61
CA THR A 69 -6.85 4.43 11.38
C THR A 69 -7.60 5.36 10.45
N THR A 70 -8.90 5.59 10.71
CA THR A 70 -9.77 6.45 9.90
C THR A 70 -10.41 7.58 10.71
N THR A 71 -10.70 8.70 10.05
CA THR A 71 -11.38 9.85 10.67
C THR A 71 -12.89 9.66 10.86
N ARG A 72 -13.47 8.62 10.26
CA ARG A 72 -14.89 8.24 10.37
C ARG A 72 -14.99 6.74 10.69
N ALA A 73 -16.11 6.29 11.25
CA ALA A 73 -16.29 4.90 11.66
C ALA A 73 -16.21 3.94 10.45
N PRO A 74 -15.37 2.90 10.50
CA PRO A 74 -15.16 1.99 9.37
C PRO A 74 -16.21 0.88 9.39
N GLY A 75 -17.24 1.03 8.56
CA GLY A 75 -18.13 -0.07 8.18
C GLY A 75 -17.47 -1.04 7.18
N PRO A 76 -18.15 -2.12 6.78
CA PRO A 76 -17.64 -3.10 5.82
C PRO A 76 -17.20 -2.48 4.47
N GLY A 77 -17.92 -1.47 3.97
CA GLY A 77 -17.58 -0.76 2.73
C GLY A 77 -16.20 -0.10 2.78
N ILE A 78 -15.99 0.79 3.76
CA ILE A 78 -14.69 1.47 3.97
C ILE A 78 -13.55 0.47 4.16
N ARG A 79 -13.78 -0.64 4.87
CA ARG A 79 -12.75 -1.69 5.04
C ARG A 79 -12.37 -2.31 3.70
N GLY A 80 -13.35 -2.61 2.85
CA GLY A 80 -13.13 -3.14 1.50
C GLY A 80 -12.47 -2.12 0.56
N GLU A 81 -12.85 -0.84 0.64
CA GLU A 81 -12.24 0.24 -0.12
C GLU A 81 -10.75 0.40 0.21
N VAL A 82 -10.40 0.43 1.51
CA VAL A 82 -8.99 0.50 1.95
C VAL A 82 -8.22 -0.77 1.57
N ALA A 83 -8.83 -1.95 1.70
CA ALA A 83 -8.22 -3.20 1.26
C ALA A 83 -7.89 -3.15 -0.23
N ARG A 84 -8.80 -2.66 -1.07
CA ARG A 84 -8.62 -2.53 -2.52
C ARG A 84 -7.53 -1.53 -2.91
N ILE A 85 -7.50 -0.37 -2.24
CA ILE A 85 -6.46 0.66 -2.46
C ILE A 85 -5.06 0.10 -2.17
N LEU A 86 -4.94 -0.75 -1.13
CA LEU A 86 -3.69 -1.42 -0.77
C LEU A 86 -3.50 -2.78 -1.46
N SER A 87 -4.49 -3.19 -2.27
CA SER A 87 -4.59 -4.48 -2.95
C SER A 87 -4.36 -5.68 -2.02
N LEU A 88 -5.03 -5.63 -0.88
CA LEU A 88 -5.12 -6.71 0.11
C LEU A 88 -6.34 -7.61 -0.14
N ASP A 89 -7.17 -7.27 -1.12
CA ASP A 89 -8.36 -8.01 -1.54
C ASP A 89 -8.08 -9.04 -2.66
N VAL A 90 -6.81 -9.28 -2.97
CA VAL A 90 -6.36 -10.26 -3.96
C VAL A 90 -5.54 -11.37 -3.30
N ASP A 91 -5.67 -12.61 -3.80
CA ASP A 91 -4.79 -13.72 -3.43
C ASP A 91 -3.41 -13.56 -4.09
N GLY A 92 -2.42 -13.18 -3.29
CA GLY A 92 -1.03 -13.05 -3.69
C GLY A 92 -0.20 -14.34 -3.55
N ALA A 93 -0.74 -15.42 -3.00
CA ALA A 93 0.02 -16.65 -2.71
C ALA A 93 0.55 -17.32 -3.98
N GLY A 94 -0.17 -17.19 -5.10
CA GLY A 94 0.24 -17.71 -6.40
C GLY A 94 1.30 -16.89 -7.13
N PHE A 95 1.59 -15.66 -6.70
CA PHE A 95 2.40 -14.72 -7.48
C PHE A 95 3.83 -15.22 -7.72
N ALA A 96 4.45 -15.87 -6.73
CA ALA A 96 5.79 -16.43 -6.86
C ALA A 96 5.89 -17.51 -7.97
N LYS A 97 4.82 -18.29 -8.17
CA LYS A 97 4.79 -19.35 -9.19
C LYS A 97 4.81 -18.82 -10.62
N LEU A 98 4.43 -17.55 -10.82
CA LEU A 98 4.49 -16.92 -12.15
C LEU A 98 5.92 -16.85 -12.69
N GLY A 99 6.92 -16.63 -11.82
CA GLY A 99 8.32 -16.60 -12.24
C GLY A 99 8.92 -17.97 -12.54
N GLU A 100 8.28 -19.06 -12.08
CA GLU A 100 8.61 -20.43 -12.47
C GLU A 100 8.07 -20.76 -13.87
N ALA A 101 6.89 -20.22 -14.20
CA ALA A 101 6.22 -20.45 -15.48
C ALA A 101 6.75 -19.53 -16.61
N ASP A 102 7.18 -18.30 -16.28
CA ASP A 102 7.68 -17.32 -17.23
C ASP A 102 9.06 -16.78 -16.80
N PRO A 103 10.14 -17.09 -17.56
CA PRO A 103 11.48 -16.62 -17.25
C PRO A 103 11.63 -15.09 -17.18
N VAL A 104 10.87 -14.32 -17.96
CA VAL A 104 10.88 -12.85 -17.93
C VAL A 104 10.31 -12.35 -16.61
N LEU A 105 9.20 -12.93 -16.16
CA LEU A 105 8.64 -12.62 -14.84
C LEU A 105 9.58 -13.08 -13.72
N GLY A 106 10.20 -14.24 -13.87
CA GLY A 106 11.19 -14.77 -12.91
C GLY A 106 12.40 -13.85 -12.76
N ASP A 107 12.92 -13.31 -13.87
CA ASP A 107 14.00 -12.32 -13.83
C ASP A 107 13.56 -11.04 -13.13
N LEU A 108 12.37 -10.53 -13.42
CA LEU A 108 11.83 -9.33 -12.77
C LEU A 108 11.66 -9.54 -11.25
N GLN A 109 11.10 -10.68 -10.83
CA GLN A 109 10.93 -11.03 -9.43
C GLN A 109 12.27 -11.13 -8.69
N ARG A 110 13.31 -11.72 -9.31
CA ARG A 110 14.66 -11.76 -8.73
C ARG A 110 15.28 -10.37 -8.57
N HIS A 111 15.08 -9.48 -9.53
CA HIS A 111 15.61 -8.11 -9.47
C HIS A 111 14.79 -7.20 -8.54
N ARG A 112 13.55 -7.59 -8.22
CA ARG A 112 12.63 -6.84 -7.35
C ARG A 112 11.77 -7.76 -6.47
N PRO A 113 12.37 -8.38 -5.44
CA PRO A 113 11.70 -9.39 -4.61
C PRO A 113 10.53 -8.85 -3.78
N ALA A 114 10.44 -7.52 -3.56
CA ALA A 114 9.33 -6.89 -2.85
C ALA A 114 8.23 -6.32 -3.78
N CYS A 115 8.33 -6.55 -5.10
CA CYS A 115 7.27 -6.23 -6.04
C CYS A 115 6.18 -7.32 -5.96
N GLY A 116 5.29 -7.20 -4.98
CA GLY A 116 4.00 -7.90 -5.01
C GLY A 116 3.09 -7.34 -6.11
N PRO A 117 1.82 -7.78 -6.21
CA PRO A 117 0.90 -7.40 -7.29
C PRO A 117 0.79 -5.90 -7.59
N CYS A 118 1.12 -5.03 -6.61
CA CYS A 118 0.95 -3.58 -6.72
C CYS A 118 2.19 -2.72 -6.44
N ALA A 119 3.34 -3.33 -6.12
CA ALA A 119 4.57 -2.56 -5.95
C ALA A 119 5.30 -2.47 -7.29
N SER A 120 5.14 -1.38 -8.03
CA SER A 120 5.96 -1.08 -9.21
C SER A 120 7.21 -0.31 -8.76
N GLY A 121 8.22 -0.96 -8.18
CA GLY A 121 9.41 -0.26 -7.68
C GLY A 121 10.09 0.61 -8.75
N ALA A 122 9.92 1.92 -8.72
CA ALA A 122 10.60 2.84 -9.63
C ALA A 122 12.03 3.05 -9.12
N ARG A 123 13.00 2.25 -9.58
CA ARG A 123 14.38 2.73 -9.61
C ARG A 123 14.45 3.81 -10.69
N GLY A 124 14.13 5.05 -10.31
CA GLY A 124 14.66 6.21 -11.00
C GLY A 124 16.17 6.07 -10.97
N ARG A 125 16.79 5.81 -12.13
CA ARG A 125 18.25 5.92 -12.27
C ARG A 125 18.61 7.33 -11.81
N ARG A 126 19.18 7.50 -10.62
CA ARG A 126 20.04 8.67 -10.39
C ARG A 126 21.18 8.54 -11.39
N PRO A 127 21.36 9.48 -12.34
CA PRO A 127 22.58 9.49 -13.11
C PRO A 127 23.73 9.73 -12.12
N ALA A 128 24.70 8.82 -12.12
CA ALA A 128 25.96 9.06 -11.45
C ALA A 128 26.70 10.17 -12.22
N GLY A 129 26.91 11.30 -11.56
CA GLY A 129 27.92 12.31 -11.90
C GLY A 129 27.46 13.46 -12.80
N ARG A 130 27.63 14.69 -12.30
CA ARG A 130 28.89 15.43 -12.52
C ARG A 130 29.17 16.36 -11.35
#